data_AF-A0A1I7IAG2-F1
#
_entry.id   AF-A0A1I7IAG2-F1
#
_cell.length_a   1.000
_cell.length_b   1.000
_cell.length_c   1.000
_cell.angle_alpha   90.00
_cell.angle_beta   90.00
_cell.angle_gamma   90.00
#
_symmetry.space_group_name_H-M   'P 1'
#
loop_
_entity.id
_entity.type
_entity.pdbx_description
1 polymer ?
#
loop_
_entity_poly.entity_id
_entity_poly.type
_entity_poly.pdbx_seq_one_letter_code
_entity_poly.pdbx_strand_id
1 'polypeptide(L)'
;MAYTEYDEDYKVFYNNTLKDIEEAKMTREYRLDMENHPNWFDTSFIPWISYDSLNIELPDGHLFFNPIINWGKYENGIWKMPVSVRLKHAIADGYAVARVFILLEEEINKLVN
;
A
#
# COMPACT_ATOMS: atom_id res chain seq x y z
N MET A 1 -5.46 10.30 -7.08
CA MET A 1 -5.49 9.05 -6.29
C MET A 1 -6.39 8.09 -7.02
N ALA A 2 -6.00 6.83 -7.14
CA ALA A 2 -6.88 5.78 -7.66
C ALA A 2 -7.34 4.91 -6.49
N TYR A 3 -8.56 4.43 -6.56
CA TYR A 3 -9.10 3.39 -5.69
C TYR A 3 -9.47 2.23 -6.59
N THR A 4 -9.07 1.03 -6.19
CA THR A 4 -9.39 -0.21 -6.92
C THR A 4 -9.90 -1.22 -5.92
N GLU A 5 -11.06 -1.79 -6.21
CA GLU A 5 -11.64 -2.85 -5.41
C GLU A 5 -10.77 -4.12 -5.53
N TYR A 6 -10.52 -4.77 -4.39
CA TYR A 6 -9.74 -6.00 -4.35
C TYR A 6 -10.47 -7.13 -5.10
N ASP A 7 -9.70 -7.89 -5.88
CA ASP A 7 -10.15 -9.12 -6.52
C ASP A 7 -9.07 -10.20 -6.29
N GLU A 8 -9.50 -11.44 -6.04
CA GLU A 8 -8.60 -12.57 -5.83
C GLU A 8 -7.87 -12.98 -7.11
N ASP A 9 -8.48 -12.78 -8.29
CA ASP A 9 -7.82 -12.99 -9.58
C ASP A 9 -6.94 -11.77 -9.89
N TYR A 10 -5.62 -11.99 -9.83
CA TYR A 10 -4.63 -10.96 -10.13
C TYR A 10 -4.85 -10.24 -11.47
N LYS A 11 -5.30 -10.94 -12.51
CA LYS A 11 -5.53 -10.31 -13.83
C LYS A 11 -6.73 -9.37 -13.79
N VAL A 12 -7.78 -9.76 -13.07
CA VAL A 12 -8.97 -8.91 -12.88
C VAL A 12 -8.56 -7.67 -12.08
N PHE A 13 -7.90 -7.87 -10.94
CA PHE A 13 -7.41 -6.78 -10.10
C PHE A 13 -6.49 -5.82 -10.86
N TYR A 14 -5.52 -6.35 -11.62
CA TYR A 14 -4.56 -5.55 -12.39
C TYR A 14 -5.23 -4.74 -13.49
N ASN A 15 -6.15 -5.33 -14.26
CA ASN A 15 -6.87 -4.63 -15.32
C ASN A 15 -7.77 -3.52 -14.76
N ASN A 16 -8.46 -3.78 -13.64
CA ASN A 16 -9.25 -2.76 -12.93
C ASN A 16 -8.35 -1.63 -12.44
N THR A 17 -7.20 -1.96 -11.83
CA THR A 17 -6.21 -0.99 -11.36
C THR A 17 -5.76 -0.05 -12.48
N LEU A 18 -5.42 -0.59 -13.66
CA LEU A 18 -5.03 0.22 -14.81
C LEU A 18 -6.14 1.20 -15.24
N LYS A 19 -7.39 0.71 -15.29
CA LYS A 19 -8.54 1.55 -15.62
C LYS A 19 -8.73 2.67 -14.59
N ASP A 20 -8.71 2.35 -13.30
CA ASP A 20 -8.90 3.33 -12.23
C ASP A 20 -7.78 4.37 -12.20
N ILE A 21 -6.54 3.98 -12.54
CA ILE A 21 -5.42 4.91 -12.70
C ILE A 21 -5.66 5.88 -13.87
N GLU A 22 -6.11 5.38 -15.03
CA GLU A 22 -6.41 6.26 -16.17
C GLU A 22 -7.57 7.21 -15.87
N GLU A 23 -8.61 6.73 -15.19
CA GLU A 23 -9.72 7.58 -14.75
C GLU A 23 -9.28 8.65 -13.74
N ALA A 24 -8.44 8.26 -12.77
CA ALA A 24 -7.88 9.19 -11.80
C ALA A 24 -6.98 10.26 -12.43
N LYS A 25 -6.34 10.00 -13.57
CA LYS A 25 -5.55 11.00 -14.31
C LYS A 25 -6.40 12.08 -14.97
N MET A 26 -7.67 11.78 -15.26
CA MET A 26 -8.58 12.73 -15.93
C MET A 26 -9.05 13.88 -15.01
N THR A 27 -8.84 13.76 -13.69
CA THR A 27 -9.23 14.75 -12.70
C THR A 27 -8.10 15.00 -11.69
N ARG A 28 -8.16 16.12 -10.98
CA ARG A 28 -7.28 16.40 -9.83
C ARG A 28 -7.98 16.26 -8.49
N GLU A 29 -9.25 15.87 -8.50
CA GLU A 29 -10.06 15.72 -7.30
C GLU A 29 -9.64 14.49 -6.49
N TYR A 30 -9.76 14.62 -5.17
CA TYR A 30 -9.70 13.49 -4.25
C TYR A 30 -11.06 12.80 -4.24
N ARG A 31 -11.14 11.58 -4.77
CA ARG A 31 -12.40 10.86 -5.01
C ARG A 31 -12.51 9.54 -4.24
N LEU A 32 -11.98 9.49 -3.01
CA LEU A 32 -12.23 8.33 -2.16
C LEU A 32 -13.65 8.43 -1.59
N ASP A 33 -14.51 7.52 -2.01
CA ASP A 33 -15.86 7.38 -1.46
C ASP A 33 -15.82 6.49 -0.21
N MET A 34 -15.56 7.13 0.93
CA MET A 34 -15.47 6.42 2.22
C MET A 34 -16.80 5.84 2.70
N GLU A 35 -17.94 6.37 2.22
CA GLU A 35 -19.26 5.87 2.61
C GLU A 35 -19.54 4.51 1.97
N ASN A 36 -19.20 4.37 0.69
CA ASN A 36 -19.40 3.12 -0.06
C ASN A 36 -18.18 2.18 -0.01
N HIS A 37 -17.02 2.67 0.40
CA HIS A 37 -15.79 1.89 0.55
C HIS A 37 -15.18 2.03 1.96
N PRO A 38 -15.81 1.48 3.01
CA PRO A 38 -15.36 1.66 4.39
C PRO A 38 -14.09 0.87 4.74
N ASN A 39 -13.71 -0.12 3.93
CA ASN A 39 -12.61 -1.05 4.20
C ASN A 39 -11.48 -0.87 3.19
N TRP A 40 -10.68 0.18 3.33
CA TRP A 40 -9.53 0.46 2.48
C TRP A 40 -8.22 0.49 3.28
N PHE A 41 -7.10 0.47 2.59
CA PHE A 41 -5.81 0.83 3.16
C PHE A 41 -5.06 1.70 2.15
N ASP A 42 -4.21 2.59 2.64
CA ASP A 42 -3.49 3.51 1.76
C ASP A 42 -2.19 2.87 1.30
N THR A 43 -1.91 3.02 0.01
CA THR A 43 -0.66 2.60 -0.61
C THR A 43 -0.03 3.74 -1.39
N SER A 44 1.30 3.86 -1.33
CA SER A 44 1.99 4.76 -2.25
C SER A 44 3.41 4.33 -2.57
N PHE A 45 3.80 4.64 -3.80
CA PHE A 45 5.13 4.38 -4.33
C PHE A 45 5.94 5.68 -4.39
N ILE A 46 7.17 5.65 -3.89
CA ILE A 46 8.14 6.75 -3.98
C ILE A 46 9.24 6.35 -4.99
N PRO A 47 9.04 6.61 -6.30
CA PRO A 47 9.92 6.09 -7.36
C PRO A 47 11.32 6.72 -7.37
N TRP A 48 11.52 7.85 -6.71
CA TRP A 48 12.74 8.66 -6.86
C TRP A 48 13.88 8.23 -5.92
N ILE A 49 13.58 7.62 -4.78
CA ILE A 49 14.56 7.33 -3.73
C ILE A 49 14.44 5.90 -3.19
N SER A 50 15.58 5.29 -2.87
CA SER A 50 15.67 4.21 -1.89
C SER A 50 15.84 4.86 -0.51
N TYR A 51 15.31 4.24 0.54
CA TYR A 51 15.35 4.78 1.89
C TYR A 51 15.62 3.67 2.91
N ASP A 52 16.28 4.01 4.01
CA ASP A 52 16.47 3.09 5.14
C ASP A 52 15.28 3.15 6.11
N SER A 53 14.62 4.30 6.21
CA SER A 53 13.45 4.50 7.08
C SER A 53 12.53 5.57 6.49
N LEU A 54 11.22 5.32 6.60
CA LEU A 54 10.15 6.27 6.32
C LEU A 54 9.10 6.13 7.42
N ASN A 55 8.68 7.26 7.97
CA ASN A 55 7.63 7.33 8.98
C ASN A 55 6.61 8.39 8.58
N ILE A 56 5.33 8.04 8.69
CA ILE A 56 4.19 8.92 8.39
C ILE A 56 3.52 9.31 9.70
N GLU A 57 3.71 10.56 10.08
CA GLU A 57 3.00 11.19 11.19
C GLU A 57 1.60 11.63 10.71
N LEU A 58 0.58 11.26 11.49
CA LEU A 58 -0.79 11.69 11.24
C LEU A 58 -1.17 12.76 12.27
N PRO A 59 -2.00 13.75 11.92
CA PRO A 59 -2.46 14.76 12.86
C PRO A 59 -3.15 14.14 14.08
N ASP A 60 -2.89 14.71 15.25
CA ASP A 60 -3.57 14.34 16.49
C ASP A 60 -5.08 14.62 16.41
N GLY A 61 -5.87 13.85 17.17
CA GLY A 61 -7.32 14.07 17.31
C GLY A 61 -8.23 13.25 16.39
N HIS A 62 -7.68 12.50 15.44
CA HIS A 62 -8.46 11.60 14.58
C HIS A 62 -8.02 10.13 14.73
N LEU A 63 -8.99 9.24 14.91
CA LEU A 63 -8.72 7.82 14.97
C LEU A 63 -8.56 7.25 13.55
N PHE A 64 -7.34 7.28 13.01
CA PHE A 64 -7.03 6.60 11.75
C PHE A 64 -6.49 5.19 12.01
N PHE A 65 -7.30 4.17 11.71
CA PHE A 65 -6.94 2.76 11.96
C PHE A 65 -6.37 2.06 10.74
N ASN A 66 -6.71 2.53 9.55
CA ASN A 66 -6.36 1.86 8.30
C ASN A 66 -4.83 1.78 8.16
N PRO A 67 -4.29 0.64 7.68
CA PRO A 67 -2.87 0.53 7.38
C PRO A 67 -2.44 1.55 6.33
N ILE A 68 -1.18 2.00 6.44
CA ILE A 68 -0.52 2.75 5.37
C ILE A 68 0.73 1.99 4.98
N ILE A 69 0.84 1.65 3.70
CA ILE A 69 1.97 0.91 3.13
C ILE A 69 2.67 1.80 2.11
N ASN A 70 3.97 1.93 2.24
CA ASN A 70 4.78 2.68 1.29
C ASN A 70 5.94 1.83 0.81
N TRP A 71 6.34 1.99 -0.43
CA TRP A 71 7.60 1.40 -0.92
C TRP A 71 8.38 2.41 -1.73
N GLY A 72 9.70 2.26 -1.68
CA GLY A 72 10.64 3.13 -2.40
C GLY A 72 11.16 2.48 -3.67
N LYS A 73 12.05 3.19 -4.34
CA LYS A 73 12.82 2.68 -5.47
C LYS A 73 13.65 1.47 -5.02
N TYR A 74 13.66 0.41 -5.81
CA TYR A 74 14.54 -0.74 -5.60
C TYR A 74 16.01 -0.38 -5.91
N GLU A 75 16.94 -1.08 -5.29
CA GLU A 75 18.37 -0.92 -5.51
C GLU A 75 18.85 -1.79 -6.67
N ASN A 76 19.62 -1.23 -7.61
CA ASN A 76 20.14 -2.01 -8.74
C ASN A 76 21.28 -2.91 -8.25
N GLY A 77 21.27 -4.20 -8.65
CA GLY A 77 22.32 -5.17 -8.34
C GLY A 77 22.14 -5.92 -7.01
N ILE A 78 21.23 -5.46 -6.15
CA ILE A 78 20.74 -6.17 -4.97
C ILE A 78 19.22 -6.09 -5.06
N TRP A 79 18.51 -7.20 -5.22
CA TRP A 79 17.03 -7.23 -5.32
C TRP A 79 16.37 -6.85 -3.99
N LYS A 80 16.56 -5.59 -3.56
CA LYS A 80 16.11 -5.01 -2.31
C LYS A 80 15.25 -3.81 -2.62
N MET A 81 14.06 -3.80 -2.03
CA MET A 81 13.09 -2.71 -2.10
C MET A 81 12.72 -2.31 -0.68
N PRO A 82 12.83 -1.03 -0.31
CA PRO A 82 12.41 -0.61 1.02
C PRO A 82 10.89 -0.55 1.10
N VAL A 83 10.32 -1.13 2.15
CA VAL A 83 8.88 -1.19 2.43
C VAL A 83 8.64 -0.72 3.85
N SER A 84 7.70 0.21 4.02
CA SER A 84 7.26 0.73 5.31
C SER A 84 5.81 0.37 5.56
N VAL A 85 5.53 -0.12 6.76
CA VAL A 85 4.18 -0.52 7.18
C VAL A 85 3.84 0.23 8.45
N ARG A 86 2.85 1.11 8.37
CA ARG A 86 2.30 1.82 9.52
C ARG A 86 0.99 1.15 9.95
N LEU A 87 0.98 0.62 11.17
CA LEU A 87 -0.23 0.11 11.83
C LEU A 87 -0.49 0.91 13.11
N LYS A 88 -1.76 1.03 13.49
CA LYS A 88 -2.13 1.67 14.74
C LYS A 88 -2.13 0.67 15.90
N HIS A 89 -1.38 0.99 16.96
CA HIS A 89 -1.18 0.07 18.08
C HIS A 89 -2.47 -0.34 18.83
N ALA A 90 -3.55 0.44 18.70
CA ALA A 90 -4.84 0.10 19.28
C ALA A 90 -5.51 -1.15 18.66
N ILE A 91 -5.10 -1.55 17.45
CA ILE A 91 -5.68 -2.69 16.71
C ILE A 91 -4.64 -3.70 16.19
N ALA A 92 -3.36 -3.40 16.38
CA ALA A 92 -2.25 -4.20 15.88
C ALA A 92 -1.08 -4.13 16.87
N ASP A 93 -0.28 -5.17 16.91
CA ASP A 93 0.92 -5.26 17.74
C ASP A 93 2.14 -5.62 16.88
N GLY A 94 3.28 -5.87 17.55
CA GLY A 94 4.52 -6.28 16.89
C GLY A 94 4.38 -7.57 16.06
N TYR A 95 3.47 -8.47 16.45
CA TYR A 95 3.21 -9.70 15.69
C TYR A 95 2.48 -9.40 14.39
N ALA A 96 1.44 -8.56 14.44
CA ALA A 96 0.68 -8.18 13.25
C ALA A 96 1.57 -7.53 12.18
N VAL A 97 2.45 -6.59 12.56
CA VAL A 97 3.38 -5.97 11.60
C VAL A 97 4.40 -6.97 11.06
N ALA A 98 4.95 -7.86 11.90
CA ALA A 98 5.88 -8.89 11.46
C ALA A 98 5.24 -9.84 10.42
N ARG A 99 3.97 -10.20 10.63
CA ARG A 99 3.20 -11.04 9.70
C ARG A 99 3.07 -10.41 8.31
N VAL A 100 2.93 -9.09 8.20
CA VAL A 100 2.88 -8.40 6.90
C VAL A 100 4.16 -8.65 6.11
N PHE A 101 5.33 -8.51 6.74
CA PHE A 101 6.62 -8.71 6.06
C PHE A 101 6.85 -10.17 5.67
N ILE A 102 6.51 -11.12 6.55
CA ILE A 102 6.64 -12.56 6.27
C ILE A 102 5.75 -12.95 5.08
N LEU A 103 4.48 -12.56 5.09
CA LEU A 103 3.55 -12.89 4.00
C LEU A 103 3.97 -12.23 2.69
N LEU A 104 4.45 -10.98 2.73
CA LEU A 104 4.94 -10.29 1.55
C LEU A 104 6.12 -11.04 0.90
N GLU A 105 7.07 -11.51 1.72
CA GLU A 105 8.20 -12.32 1.25
C GLU A 105 7.72 -13.66 0.64
N GLU A 106 6.78 -14.34 1.28
CA GLU A 106 6.18 -15.58 0.76
C GLU A 106 5.50 -15.35 -0.60
N GLU A 107 4.70 -14.29 -0.76
CA GLU A 107 4.03 -13.97 -2.02
C GLU A 107 5.02 -13.56 -3.13
N ILE A 108 6.06 -12.79 -2.81
CA ILE A 108 7.13 -12.47 -3.77
C ILE A 108 7.79 -13.76 -4.27
N ASN A 109 8.11 -14.68 -3.36
CA ASN A 109 8.73 -15.95 -3.74
C ASN A 109 7.82 -16.83 -4.61
N LYS A 110 6.49 -16.76 -4.44
CA LYS A 110 5.54 -17.47 -5.32
C LYS A 110 5.43 -16.86 -6.72
N LEU A 111 5.67 -15.56 -6.87
CA LEU A 111 5.62 -14.88 -8.18
C LEU A 111 6.87 -15.09 -9.03
N VAL A 112 8.01 -15.36 -8.39
CA VAL A 112 9.32 -15.56 -9.06
C VAL A 112 9.55 -17.02 -9.47
N ASN A 113 8.90 -17.98 -8.81
CA ASN A 113 9.00 -19.42 -9.08
C ASN A 113 7.85 -19.93 -9.95
#